data_AF-A0A2T9ZH27-F1
#
_entry.id   AF-A0A2T9ZH27-F1
#
_cell.length_a   1.000
_cell.length_b   1.000
_cell.length_c   1.000
_cell.angle_alpha   90.00
_cell.angle_beta   90.00
_cell.angle_gamma   90.00
#
_symmetry.space_group_name_H-M   'P 1'
#
loop_
_entity.id
_entity.type
_entity.pdbx_description
1 polymer ?
#
loop_
_entity_poly.entity_id
_entity_poly.type
_entity_poly.pdbx_seq_one_letter_code
_entity_poly.pdbx_strand_id
1 'polypeptide(L)'
;MFRTPDYNLKSSEYDSVYDPSEDSFILLDALEADVDLIKSSNPSIIAEIGVGSGIVLTFIRNFLFPSPDEVGNSSDHGFTFTALSGGPLDGRSVINSALENVAHILRPGGLFYIVTIAQNKPRQILQEVEQSGIFHGKIVLNRRAGIEHLYVLRLTKL
;
A
#
# COMPACT_ATOMS: atom_id res chain seq x y z
N MET A 1 9.45 16.19 0.54
CA MET A 1 9.52 15.44 1.79
C MET A 1 8.35 15.87 2.64
N PHE A 2 7.29 15.07 2.61
CA PHE A 2 6.18 15.20 3.54
C PHE A 2 6.61 14.74 4.93
N ARG A 3 5.97 15.25 5.98
CA ARG A 3 6.21 14.75 7.34
C ARG A 3 5.43 13.46 7.53
N THR A 4 6.07 12.47 8.13
CA THR A 4 5.39 11.29 8.67
C THR A 4 4.29 11.75 9.65
N PRO A 5 3.04 11.26 9.53
CA PRO A 5 1.98 11.61 10.48
C PRO A 5 2.33 11.20 11.91
N ASP A 6 1.93 12.02 12.88
CA ASP A 6 2.03 11.66 14.30
C ASP A 6 1.08 10.49 14.59
N TYR A 7 1.59 9.42 15.20
CA TYR A 7 0.80 8.32 15.73
C TYR A 7 1.10 8.19 17.23
N ASN A 8 0.06 8.07 18.05
CA ASN A 8 0.17 7.88 19.49
C ASN A 8 -0.72 6.71 19.90
N LEU A 9 -0.12 5.53 20.06
CA LEU A 9 -0.81 4.39 20.65
C LEU A 9 -0.94 4.61 22.17
N LYS A 10 -2.12 4.34 22.74
CA LYS A 10 -2.25 4.32 24.19
C LYS A 10 -1.52 3.09 24.74
N SER A 11 -0.99 3.18 25.95
CA SER A 11 -0.21 2.11 26.60
C SER A 11 -0.88 0.73 26.59
N SER A 12 -2.21 0.67 26.55
CA SER A 12 -3.01 -0.58 26.49
C SER A 12 -3.18 -1.17 25.08
N GLU A 13 -2.73 -0.50 24.02
CA GLU A 13 -2.90 -0.90 22.62
C GLU A 13 -1.59 -1.38 21.98
N TYR A 14 -0.45 -1.21 22.66
CA TYR A 14 0.88 -1.64 22.17
C TYR A 14 1.00 -3.15 21.95
N ASP A 15 0.26 -3.96 22.70
CA ASP A 15 0.30 -5.42 22.56
C ASP A 15 -0.53 -5.93 21.37
N SER A 16 -1.40 -5.10 20.78
CA SER A 16 -2.39 -5.52 19.76
C SER A 16 -2.29 -4.76 18.43
N VAL A 17 -1.53 -3.67 18.36
CA VAL A 17 -1.38 -2.83 17.17
C VAL A 17 0.09 -2.76 16.76
N TYR A 18 0.35 -3.03 15.47
CA TYR A 18 1.71 -2.98 14.92
C TYR A 18 2.22 -1.53 14.83
N ASP A 19 3.33 -1.24 15.51
CA ASP A 19 4.03 0.04 15.39
C ASP A 19 4.60 0.22 13.97
N PRO A 20 4.52 1.43 13.37
CA PRO A 20 5.19 1.73 12.12
C PRO A 20 6.67 1.34 12.14
N SER A 21 7.07 0.56 11.15
CA SER A 21 8.45 0.13 10.99
C SER A 21 8.99 0.48 9.60
N GLU A 22 10.18 -0.03 9.26
CA GLU A 22 10.83 0.19 7.98
C GLU A 22 9.95 -0.19 6.77
N ASP A 23 9.07 -1.17 6.94
CA ASP A 23 8.08 -1.59 5.94
C ASP A 23 7.00 -0.52 5.68
N SER A 24 6.54 0.15 6.72
CA SER A 24 5.59 1.25 6.63
C SER A 24 6.24 2.45 5.96
N PHE A 25 7.46 2.82 6.38
CA PHE A 25 8.15 3.99 5.86
C PHE A 25 8.58 3.84 4.40
N ILE A 26 9.03 2.66 3.95
CA ILE A 26 9.35 2.47 2.53
C ILE A 26 8.09 2.59 1.66
N LEU A 27 6.92 2.18 2.17
CA LEU A 27 5.66 2.36 1.47
C LEU A 27 5.29 3.85 1.37
N LEU A 28 5.43 4.62 2.46
CA LEU A 28 5.22 6.07 2.44
C LEU A 28 6.12 6.76 1.40
N ASP A 29 7.41 6.43 1.39
CA ASP A 29 8.37 6.99 0.44
C ASP A 29 7.98 6.68 -1.03
N ALA A 30 7.52 5.46 -1.28
CA ALA A 30 7.06 5.06 -2.61
C ALA A 30 5.77 5.80 -3.02
N LEU A 31 4.83 5.98 -2.10
CA LEU A 31 3.61 6.74 -2.34
C LEU A 31 3.90 8.23 -2.55
N GLU A 32 4.84 8.82 -1.80
CA GLU A 32 5.32 10.18 -2.01
C GLU A 32 5.93 10.36 -3.41
N ALA A 33 6.76 9.40 -3.85
CA ALA A 33 7.38 9.44 -5.17
C ALA A 33 6.37 9.32 -6.32
N ASP A 34 5.22 8.69 -6.08
CA ASP A 34 4.16 8.48 -7.08
C ASP A 34 2.94 9.41 -6.93
N VAL A 35 3.05 10.50 -6.15
CA VAL A 35 1.93 11.44 -5.88
C VAL A 35 1.20 11.88 -7.15
N ASP A 36 1.93 12.33 -8.18
CA ASP A 36 1.33 12.84 -9.41
C ASP A 36 0.58 11.75 -10.18
N LEU A 37 1.16 10.55 -10.23
CA LEU A 37 0.51 9.39 -10.82
C LEU A 37 -0.78 9.05 -10.08
N ILE A 38 -0.72 8.97 -8.75
CA ILE A 38 -1.86 8.60 -7.91
C ILE A 38 -2.98 9.63 -8.08
N LYS A 39 -2.67 10.93 -8.06
CA LYS A 39 -3.65 12.01 -8.32
C LYS A 39 -4.23 11.92 -9.72
N SER A 40 -3.40 11.71 -10.75
CA SER A 40 -3.87 11.58 -12.14
C SER A 40 -4.75 10.35 -12.37
N SER A 41 -4.59 9.31 -11.55
CA SER A 41 -5.45 8.12 -11.61
C SER A 41 -6.88 8.39 -11.13
N ASN A 42 -7.14 9.55 -10.51
CA ASN A 42 -8.43 9.99 -9.98
C ASN A 42 -9.19 8.88 -9.22
N PRO A 43 -8.58 8.32 -8.16
CA PRO A 43 -9.11 7.14 -7.49
C PRO A 43 -10.43 7.48 -6.79
N SER A 44 -11.48 6.72 -7.03
CA SER A 44 -12.77 6.91 -6.31
C SER A 44 -12.78 6.25 -4.94
N ILE A 45 -11.93 5.24 -4.76
CA ILE A 45 -11.79 4.46 -3.53
C ILE A 45 -10.30 4.27 -3.25
N ILE A 46 -9.91 4.46 -2.00
CA ILE A 46 -8.58 4.13 -1.50
C ILE A 46 -8.77 3.15 -0.35
N ALA A 47 -8.04 2.03 -0.42
CA ALA A 47 -8.11 0.98 0.57
C ALA A 47 -6.71 0.55 0.99
N GLU A 48 -6.56 0.25 2.27
CA GLU A 48 -5.36 -0.34 2.85
C GLU A 48 -5.70 -1.74 3.33
N ILE A 49 -4.85 -2.71 2.98
CA ILE A 49 -4.94 -4.09 3.45
C ILE A 49 -3.90 -4.29 4.56
N GLY A 50 -4.35 -4.59 5.78
CA GLY A 50 -3.46 -4.75 6.94
C GLY A 50 -3.09 -3.42 7.60
N VAL A 51 -4.10 -2.65 8.01
CA VAL A 51 -3.98 -1.23 8.46
C VAL A 51 -2.96 -0.95 9.58
N GLY A 52 -2.65 -1.91 10.45
CA GLY A 52 -1.72 -1.69 11.57
C GLY A 52 -2.07 -0.45 12.39
N SER A 53 -1.10 0.47 12.52
CA SER A 53 -1.25 1.78 13.17
C SER A 53 -2.08 2.82 12.40
N GLY A 54 -2.43 2.55 11.13
CA GLY A 54 -3.17 3.47 10.25
C GLY A 54 -2.32 4.61 9.66
N ILE A 55 -0.99 4.52 9.77
CA ILE A 55 -0.08 5.59 9.34
C ILE A 55 -0.11 5.82 7.82
N VAL A 56 -0.28 4.76 7.03
CA VAL A 56 -0.29 4.84 5.55
C VAL A 56 -1.54 5.56 5.07
N LEU A 57 -2.73 5.15 5.53
CA LEU A 57 -3.96 5.85 5.15
C LEU A 57 -3.99 7.29 5.67
N THR A 58 -3.47 7.54 6.87
CA THR A 58 -3.36 8.90 7.42
C THR A 58 -2.48 9.78 6.54
N PHE A 59 -1.35 9.24 6.07
CA PHE A 59 -0.48 9.94 5.12
C PHE A 59 -1.19 10.24 3.81
N ILE A 60 -1.88 9.25 3.21
CA ILE A 60 -2.61 9.44 1.95
C ILE A 60 -3.68 10.52 2.11
N ARG A 61 -4.47 10.48 3.18
CA ARG A 61 -5.52 11.47 3.44
C ARG A 61 -4.94 12.88 3.63
N ASN A 62 -3.90 13.02 4.43
CA ASN A 62 -3.39 14.34 4.80
C ASN A 62 -2.56 14.99 3.70
N PHE A 63 -1.89 14.20 2.85
CA PHE A 63 -0.90 14.72 1.90
C PHE A 63 -1.25 14.47 0.43
N LEU A 64 -1.91 13.36 0.09
CA LEU A 64 -2.26 13.05 -1.30
C LEU A 64 -3.65 13.56 -1.66
N PHE A 65 -4.63 13.40 -0.77
CA PHE A 65 -6.01 13.83 -0.96
C PHE A 65 -6.49 14.68 0.22
N PRO A 66 -5.85 15.84 0.47
CA PRO A 66 -6.38 16.76 1.47
C PRO A 66 -7.82 17.08 1.04
N SER A 67 -8.78 16.90 1.96
CA SER A 67 -10.13 17.42 1.73
C SER A 67 -9.96 18.89 1.36
N PRO A 68 -10.60 19.40 0.29
CA PRO A 68 -10.33 20.75 -0.16
C PRO A 68 -10.65 21.79 0.93
N ASP A 69 -11.31 21.34 2.03
CA ASP A 69 -12.13 22.19 2.83
C ASP A 69 -12.25 21.87 4.32
N GLU A 70 -12.05 22.81 5.25
CA GLU A 70 -11.60 24.21 5.10
C GLU A 70 -12.12 25.03 3.89
N VAL A 71 -13.38 24.81 3.41
CA VAL A 71 -14.25 25.56 2.41
C VAL A 71 -15.04 24.82 1.23
N GLY A 72 -15.87 23.79 1.52
CA GLY A 72 -16.86 23.14 0.63
C GLY A 72 -16.56 22.58 -0.80
N ASN A 73 -16.35 21.26 -0.92
CA ASN A 73 -16.77 20.33 -1.98
C ASN A 73 -16.38 18.88 -1.62
N SER A 74 -17.35 18.18 -1.04
CA SER A 74 -17.35 16.74 -0.79
C SER A 74 -17.23 15.96 -2.10
N SER A 75 -16.01 15.63 -2.49
CA SER A 75 -15.78 14.43 -3.29
C SER A 75 -15.61 13.29 -2.29
N ASP A 76 -16.70 12.55 -2.05
CA ASP A 76 -16.75 11.34 -1.24
C ASP A 76 -15.82 10.28 -1.86
N HIS A 77 -14.53 10.37 -1.54
CA HIS A 77 -13.60 9.29 -1.78
C HIS A 77 -13.90 8.24 -0.70
N GLY A 78 -14.49 7.11 -1.10
CA GLY A 78 -14.78 6.03 -0.18
C GLY A 78 -13.48 5.43 0.34
N PHE A 79 -13.21 5.56 1.63
CA PHE A 79 -12.06 4.91 2.26
C PHE A 79 -12.53 3.59 2.87
N THR A 80 -12.11 2.46 2.31
CA THR A 80 -12.49 1.12 2.81
C THR A 80 -11.30 0.47 3.49
N PHE A 81 -11.48 0.11 4.76
CA PHE A 81 -10.47 -0.58 5.56
C PHE A 81 -10.64 -2.10 5.39
N THR A 82 -9.57 -2.84 5.12
CA THR A 82 -9.59 -4.30 5.20
C THR A 82 -8.35 -4.78 5.94
N ALA A 83 -8.52 -5.64 6.94
CA ALA A 83 -7.42 -6.22 7.70
C ALA A 83 -7.12 -7.63 7.15
N LEU A 84 -5.88 -7.89 6.74
CA LEU A 84 -5.36 -9.24 6.53
C LEU A 84 -4.07 -9.37 7.34
N SER A 85 -4.17 -10.02 8.49
CA SER A 85 -3.01 -10.48 9.26
C SER A 85 -2.34 -11.67 8.56
N GLY A 86 -1.01 -11.70 8.57
CA GLY A 86 -0.14 -12.57 7.78
C GLY A 86 -0.50 -14.06 7.76
N GLY A 87 -0.20 -14.68 6.61
CA GLY A 87 -0.48 -16.09 6.32
C GLY A 87 0.76 -16.98 6.44
N PRO A 88 0.58 -18.30 6.27
CA PRO A 88 1.53 -19.31 6.69
C PRO A 88 2.86 -19.30 5.89
N LEU A 89 3.93 -19.71 6.61
CA LEU A 89 5.32 -20.17 6.29
C LEU A 89 6.11 -19.59 5.08
N ASP A 90 5.46 -19.10 4.04
CA ASP A 90 6.08 -18.73 2.76
C ASP A 90 5.97 -17.22 2.48
N GLY A 91 5.18 -16.49 3.29
CA GLY A 91 4.86 -15.07 3.15
C GLY A 91 4.14 -14.68 1.85
N ARG A 92 3.98 -15.62 0.91
CA ARG A 92 3.47 -15.40 -0.44
C ARG A 92 2.03 -15.87 -0.65
N SER A 93 1.53 -16.79 0.17
CA SER A 93 0.14 -17.26 0.09
C SER A 93 -0.87 -16.11 0.23
N VAL A 94 -0.61 -15.20 1.17
CA VAL A 94 -1.40 -13.96 1.34
C VAL A 94 -1.24 -13.04 0.15
N ILE A 95 -0.03 -12.88 -0.38
CA ILE A 95 0.22 -12.04 -1.56
C ILE A 95 -0.59 -12.55 -2.75
N ASN A 96 -0.52 -13.86 -3.03
CA ASN A 96 -1.26 -14.46 -4.14
C ASN A 96 -2.77 -14.31 -3.96
N SER A 97 -3.29 -14.58 -2.76
CA SER A 97 -4.71 -14.38 -2.46
C SER A 97 -5.13 -12.92 -2.59
N ALA A 98 -4.31 -11.97 -2.14
CA ALA A 98 -4.56 -10.55 -2.30
C ALA A 98 -4.58 -10.16 -3.78
N LEU A 99 -3.63 -10.65 -4.58
CA LEU A 99 -3.57 -10.37 -6.03
C LEU A 99 -4.82 -10.88 -6.77
N GLU A 100 -5.27 -12.09 -6.46
CA GLU A 100 -6.51 -12.66 -7.03
C GLU A 100 -7.73 -11.80 -6.67
N ASN A 101 -7.91 -11.44 -5.40
CA ASN A 101 -9.05 -10.63 -4.97
C ASN A 101 -8.99 -9.20 -5.53
N VAL A 102 -7.82 -8.57 -5.51
CA VAL A 102 -7.60 -7.21 -6.01
C VAL A 102 -7.83 -7.13 -7.52
N ALA A 103 -7.52 -8.19 -8.27
CA ALA A 103 -7.83 -8.28 -9.69
C ALA A 103 -9.33 -8.14 -9.99
N HIS A 104 -10.21 -8.61 -9.10
CA HIS A 104 -11.66 -8.47 -9.27
C HIS A 104 -12.20 -7.10 -8.86
N ILE A 105 -11.51 -6.41 -7.94
CA ILE A 105 -12.00 -5.16 -7.34
C ILE A 105 -11.50 -3.93 -8.09
N LEU A 106 -10.23 -3.93 -8.55
CA LEU A 106 -9.68 -2.78 -9.26
C LEU A 106 -10.38 -2.55 -10.59
N ARG A 107 -10.60 -1.29 -10.95
CA ARG A 107 -10.94 -0.91 -12.31
C ARG A 107 -9.70 -0.94 -13.22
N PRO A 108 -9.84 -1.04 -14.55
CA PRO A 108 -8.73 -0.77 -15.47
C PRO A 108 -8.06 0.58 -15.16
N GLY A 109 -6.72 0.61 -15.16
CA GLY A 109 -5.90 1.75 -14.71
C GLY A 109 -5.80 1.92 -13.19
N GLY A 110 -6.47 1.09 -12.39
CA GLY A 110 -6.37 1.09 -10.94
C GLY A 110 -4.98 0.67 -10.46
N LEU A 111 -4.50 1.30 -9.39
CA LEU A 111 -3.17 1.08 -8.82
C LEU A 111 -3.24 0.18 -7.58
N PHE A 112 -2.28 -0.72 -7.44
CA PHE A 112 -2.06 -1.53 -6.24
C PHE A 112 -0.60 -1.45 -5.82
N TYR A 113 -0.35 -1.18 -4.55
CA TYR A 113 0.99 -1.14 -3.98
C TYR A 113 1.14 -2.25 -2.94
N ILE A 114 2.26 -2.96 -2.95
CA ILE A 114 2.54 -4.02 -1.97
C ILE A 114 4.01 -4.00 -1.56
N VAL A 115 4.26 -4.09 -0.26
CA VAL A 115 5.60 -4.27 0.31
C VAL A 115 5.92 -5.76 0.35
N THR A 116 7.12 -6.13 -0.06
CA THR A 116 7.62 -7.50 -0.06
C THR A 116 9.07 -7.53 0.42
N ILE A 117 9.51 -8.66 0.96
CA ILE A 117 10.92 -8.93 1.26
C ILE A 117 11.56 -9.80 0.16
N ALA A 118 12.90 -9.83 0.10
CA ALA A 118 13.63 -10.65 -0.88
C ALA A 118 13.17 -12.13 -0.91
N GLN A 119 12.82 -12.69 0.25
CA GLN A 119 12.35 -14.07 0.42
C GLN A 119 11.02 -14.33 -0.33
N ASN A 120 10.19 -13.30 -0.53
CA ASN A 120 8.96 -13.41 -1.32
C ASN A 120 9.21 -13.46 -2.83
N LYS A 121 10.46 -13.31 -3.29
CA LYS A 121 10.85 -13.33 -4.71
C LYS A 121 10.09 -12.28 -5.54
N PRO A 122 10.22 -10.97 -5.25
CA PRO A 122 9.45 -9.89 -5.89
C PRO A 122 9.50 -9.91 -7.42
N ARG A 123 10.68 -10.21 -8.00
CA ARG A 123 10.84 -10.32 -9.46
C ARG A 123 10.01 -11.45 -10.06
N GLN A 124 9.88 -12.57 -9.34
CA GLN A 124 9.06 -13.69 -9.79
C GLN A 124 7.56 -13.33 -9.71
N ILE A 125 7.14 -12.64 -8.64
CA ILE A 125 5.77 -12.11 -8.53
C ILE A 125 5.44 -11.22 -9.73
N LEU A 126 6.34 -10.29 -10.08
CA LEU A 126 6.16 -9.41 -11.24
C LEU A 126 6.04 -10.19 -12.55
N GLN A 127 6.90 -11.18 -12.77
CA GLN A 127 6.85 -12.02 -13.96
C GLN A 127 5.51 -12.77 -14.07
N GLU A 128 5.00 -13.30 -12.96
CA GLU A 128 3.73 -14.04 -12.94
C GLU A 128 2.52 -13.13 -13.18
N VAL A 129 2.48 -11.94 -12.56
CA VAL A 129 1.36 -11.00 -12.80
C VAL A 129 1.37 -10.46 -14.23
N GLU A 130 2.54 -10.24 -14.83
CA GLU A 130 2.62 -9.83 -16.24
C GLU A 130 2.20 -10.95 -17.19
N GLN A 131 2.58 -12.20 -16.90
CA GLN A 131 2.15 -13.37 -17.68
C GLN A 131 0.64 -13.61 -17.62
N SER A 132 -0.01 -13.25 -16.51
CA SER A 132 -1.48 -13.35 -16.40
C SER A 132 -2.22 -12.41 -17.35
N GLY A 133 -1.56 -11.33 -17.81
CA GLY A 133 -2.18 -10.29 -18.64
C GLY A 133 -3.21 -9.43 -17.91
N ILE A 134 -3.31 -9.53 -16.57
CA ILE A 134 -4.25 -8.75 -15.75
C ILE A 134 -3.62 -7.43 -15.29
N PHE A 135 -2.32 -7.45 -15.01
CA PHE A 135 -1.59 -6.32 -14.46
C PHE A 135 -0.31 -6.07 -15.24
N HIS A 136 0.09 -4.80 -15.30
CA HIS A 136 1.47 -4.41 -15.52
C HIS A 136 2.11 -4.08 -14.16
N GLY A 137 3.33 -4.54 -13.90
CA GLY A 137 3.95 -4.43 -12.59
C GLY A 137 5.40 -3.97 -12.63
N LYS A 138 5.83 -3.23 -11.61
CA LYS A 138 7.24 -2.83 -11.42
C LYS A 138 7.65 -2.69 -9.97
N ILE A 139 8.94 -2.82 -9.69
CA ILE A 139 9.55 -2.39 -8.43
C ILE A 139 9.71 -0.87 -8.51
N VAL A 140 9.01 -0.13 -7.64
CA VAL A 140 9.10 1.35 -7.60
C VAL A 140 10.12 1.84 -6.59
N LEU A 141 10.35 1.06 -5.52
CA LEU A 141 11.34 1.37 -4.51
C LEU A 141 11.88 0.07 -3.89
N ASN A 142 13.13 0.09 -3.45
CA ASN A 142 13.69 -0.99 -2.64
C ASN A 142 14.79 -0.43 -1.72
N ARG A 143 14.91 -0.99 -0.51
CA ARG A 143 15.94 -0.59 0.44
C ARG A 143 16.28 -1.71 1.41
N ARG A 144 17.47 -1.65 2.00
CA ARG A 144 17.89 -2.59 3.04
C ARG A 144 17.51 -2.06 4.41
N ALA A 145 16.83 -2.88 5.20
CA ALA A 145 16.37 -2.58 6.56
C ALA A 145 16.83 -3.72 7.49
N GLY A 146 17.95 -3.49 8.19
CA GLY A 146 18.60 -4.54 8.97
C GLY A 146 19.00 -5.76 8.12
N ILE A 147 18.48 -6.93 8.49
CA ILE A 147 18.71 -8.19 7.78
C ILE A 147 17.77 -8.39 6.58
N GLU A 148 16.74 -7.56 6.44
CA GLU A 148 15.76 -7.66 5.37
C GLU A 148 16.08 -6.70 4.22
N HIS A 149 15.71 -7.12 3.01
CA HIS A 149 15.71 -6.26 1.83
C HIS A 149 14.26 -6.10 1.38
N LEU A 150 13.73 -4.91 1.61
CA LEU A 150 12.35 -4.54 1.33
C LEU A 150 12.23 -4.01 -0.11
N TYR A 151 11.10 -4.32 -0.73
CA TYR A 151 10.73 -3.92 -2.08
C TYR A 151 9.28 -3.45 -2.07
N VAL A 152 9.00 -2.30 -2.70
CA VAL A 152 7.64 -1.85 -3.00
C VAL A 152 7.36 -2.17 -4.46
N LEU A 153 6.35 -3.02 -4.68
CA LEU A 153 5.82 -3.30 -6.01
C LEU A 153 4.63 -2.39 -6.26
N ARG A 154 4.56 -1.81 -7.45
CA ARG A 154 3.37 -1.13 -7.97
C ARG A 154 2.81 -1.92 -9.14
N LEU A 155 1.56 -2.31 -9.05
CA LEU A 155 0.80 -2.93 -10.12
C LEU A 155 -0.25 -1.94 -10.64
N THR A 156 -0.47 -1.97 -11.96
CA THR A 156 -1.53 -1.21 -12.64
C THR A 156 -2.40 -2.23 -13.37
N LYS A 157 -3.71 -2.23 -13.08
CA LYS A 157 -4.65 -3.10 -13.78
C LYS A 157 -4.76 -2.66 -15.25
N LEU A 158 -4.67 -3.62 -16.16
CA LEU A 158 -4.82 -3.38 -17.60
C LEU A 158 -6.29 -3.16 -18.00
#